data_AF-A0A8J8NKM6-F1
#
_entry.id   AF-A0A8J8NKM6-F1
#
_cell.length_a   1.000
_cell.length_b   1.000
_cell.length_c   1.000
_cell.angle_alpha   90.00
_cell.angle_beta   90.00
_cell.angle_gamma   90.00
#
_symmetry.space_group_name_H-M   'P 1'
#
loop_
_entity.id
_entity.type
_entity.pdbx_description
1 polymer ?
#
loop_
_entity_poly.entity_id
_entity_poly.type
_entity_poly.pdbx_seq_one_letter_code
_entity_poly.pdbx_strand_id
1 'polypeptide(L)'
;MEITCLAQVLIVGVYWAVLHRYVEQRFAQLQVIDGYAQFVYYRMIIVHSVPGFVILTHLVTTRAVLIPGHSLYLMLFGMGYLAINYMGTVYRGNPVYPFLTWTDSRSAYVCLGLGLGAFVLYHFIAMITAIARKKPLEQDRKGYQLLE
;
A
#
# COMPACT_ATOMS: atom_id res chain seq x y z
N MET A 1 -7.32 -4.60 9.68
CA MET A 1 -6.03 -3.90 9.88
C MET A 1 -4.94 -4.42 8.95
N GLU A 2 -4.72 -5.74 8.86
CA GLU A 2 -3.63 -6.33 8.07
C GLU A 2 -3.66 -5.96 6.58
N ILE A 3 -4.83 -6.12 5.94
CA ILE A 3 -5.03 -5.76 4.53
C ILE A 3 -4.74 -4.26 4.32
N THR A 4 -5.23 -3.41 5.22
CA THR A 4 -4.96 -1.97 5.19
C THR A 4 -3.49 -1.66 5.34
N CYS A 5 -2.77 -2.33 6.24
CA CYS A 5 -1.32 -2.15 6.43
C CYS A 5 -0.56 -2.41 5.14
N LEU A 6 -0.76 -3.56 4.52
CA LEU A 6 -0.04 -3.87 3.30
C LEU A 6 -0.50 -3.01 2.11
N ALA A 7 -1.80 -2.75 1.99
CA ALA A 7 -2.32 -1.85 0.96
C ALA A 7 -1.65 -0.47 1.05
N GLN A 8 -1.48 0.07 2.25
CA GLN A 8 -0.81 1.36 2.44
C GLN A 8 0.69 1.29 2.13
N VAL A 9 1.40 0.22 2.50
CA VAL A 9 2.81 0.05 2.11
C VAL A 9 2.96 0.04 0.59
N LEU A 10 2.07 -0.65 -0.13
CA LEU A 10 2.06 -0.68 -1.59
C LEU A 10 1.69 0.68 -2.20
N ILE A 11 0.67 1.34 -1.68
CA ILE A 11 0.22 2.67 -2.14
C ILE A 11 1.35 3.69 -1.98
N VAL A 12 1.98 3.76 -0.80
CA VAL A 12 3.12 4.65 -0.52
C VAL A 12 4.28 4.32 -1.46
N GLY A 13 4.62 3.03 -1.60
CA GLY A 13 5.71 2.58 -2.46
C GLY A 13 5.51 2.96 -3.93
N VAL A 14 4.35 2.65 -4.51
CA VAL A 14 4.02 3.00 -5.90
C VAL A 14 3.93 4.52 -6.08
N TYR A 15 3.36 5.23 -5.11
CA TYR A 15 3.28 6.69 -5.16
C TYR A 15 4.68 7.31 -5.25
N TRP A 16 5.55 7.04 -4.28
CA TRP A 16 6.88 7.67 -4.24
C TRP A 16 7.81 7.18 -5.35
N ALA A 17 7.72 5.91 -5.76
CA ALA A 17 8.58 5.37 -6.80
C ALA A 17 8.20 5.84 -8.21
N VAL A 18 6.90 5.98 -8.49
CA VAL A 18 6.40 6.19 -9.86
C VAL A 18 5.54 7.44 -9.99
N LEU A 19 4.49 7.58 -9.17
CA LEU A 19 3.51 8.64 -9.37
C LEU A 19 4.01 10.01 -8.98
N HIS A 20 4.87 10.11 -7.98
CA HIS A 20 5.39 11.39 -7.51
C HIS A 20 6.18 12.09 -8.62
N ARG A 21 7.10 11.37 -9.28
CA ARG A 21 7.85 11.88 -10.43
C ARG A 21 6.94 12.31 -11.58
N TYR A 22 5.90 11.52 -11.85
CA TYR A 22 4.91 11.86 -12.88
C TYR A 22 4.16 13.15 -12.53
N VAL A 23 3.74 13.30 -11.27
CA VAL A 23 3.09 14.50 -10.76
C VAL A 23 4.04 15.70 -10.88
N GLU A 24 5.29 15.61 -10.40
CA GLU A 24 6.28 16.69 -10.52
C GLU A 24 6.48 17.15 -11.97
N GLN A 25 6.62 16.22 -12.92
CA GLN A 25 6.76 16.54 -14.33
C GLN A 25 5.54 17.28 -14.89
N ARG A 26 4.34 16.83 -14.53
CA ARG A 26 3.09 17.50 -14.95
C ARG A 26 2.97 18.89 -14.35
N PHE A 27 3.35 19.07 -13.09
CA PHE A 27 3.34 20.37 -12.43
C PHE A 27 4.36 21.33 -13.04
N ALA A 28 5.57 20.86 -13.37
CA ALA A 28 6.59 21.66 -14.03
C ALA A 28 6.14 22.16 -15.42
N GLN A 29 5.42 21.33 -16.18
CA GLN A 29 4.90 21.69 -17.49
C GLN A 29 3.80 22.76 -17.44
N LEU A 30 3.02 22.79 -16.37
CA LEU A 30 1.88 23.70 -16.29
C LEU A 30 2.32 25.16 -16.12
N GLN A 31 3.56 25.46 -15.71
CA GLN A 31 4.06 26.83 -15.44
C GLN A 31 3.11 27.70 -14.57
N VAL A 32 2.18 27.06 -13.88
CA VAL A 32 1.09 27.74 -13.19
C VAL A 32 1.51 27.93 -11.73
N ILE A 33 1.85 29.18 -11.38
CA ILE A 33 1.93 29.64 -9.98
C ILE A 33 0.49 29.99 -9.54
N ASP A 34 -0.39 28.99 -9.52
CA ASP A 34 -1.74 29.10 -8.98
C ASP A 34 -1.77 28.36 -7.65
N GLY A 35 -2.34 28.99 -6.62
CA GLY A 35 -2.54 28.39 -5.31
C GLY A 35 -3.34 27.08 -5.40
N TYR A 36 -4.23 26.95 -6.38
CA TYR A 36 -4.96 25.71 -6.62
C TYR A 36 -4.04 24.55 -7.04
N ALA A 37 -3.09 24.81 -7.94
CA ALA A 37 -2.12 23.82 -8.37
C ALA A 37 -1.28 23.33 -7.17
N GLN A 38 -0.71 24.26 -6.41
CA GLN A 38 0.06 23.91 -5.21
C GLN A 38 -0.77 23.10 -4.20
N PHE A 39 -2.04 23.48 -4.00
CA PHE A 39 -2.96 22.72 -3.14
C PHE A 39 -3.13 21.28 -3.62
N VAL A 40 -3.37 21.04 -4.91
CA VAL A 40 -3.51 19.68 -5.47
C VAL A 40 -2.22 18.87 -5.29
N TYR A 41 -1.06 19.49 -5.52
CA TYR A 41 0.25 18.86 -5.31
C TYR A 41 0.44 18.39 -3.87
N TYR A 42 0.27 19.28 -2.89
CA TYR A 42 0.40 18.93 -1.47
C TYR A 42 -0.67 17.93 -1.02
N ARG A 43 -1.90 18.06 -1.52
CA ARG A 43 -2.96 17.09 -1.25
C ARG A 43 -2.55 15.69 -1.70
N MET A 44 -1.97 15.54 -2.89
CA MET A 44 -1.47 14.24 -3.37
C MET A 44 -0.39 13.66 -2.45
N ILE A 45 0.57 14.46 -1.99
CA ILE A 45 1.59 13.99 -1.04
C ILE A 45 0.94 13.52 0.27
N ILE A 46 0.04 14.32 0.83
CA ILE A 46 -0.59 14.07 2.13
C ILE A 46 -1.45 12.80 2.09
N VAL A 47 -2.34 12.66 1.10
CA VAL A 47 -3.27 11.52 1.05
C VAL A 47 -2.57 10.18 0.82
N HIS A 48 -1.36 10.18 0.24
CA HIS A 48 -0.58 8.96 0.05
C HIS A 48 0.41 8.71 1.19
N SER A 49 0.90 9.74 1.88
CA SER A 49 1.94 9.58 2.91
C SER A 49 1.37 9.43 4.32
N VAL A 50 0.35 10.22 4.69
CA VAL A 50 -0.20 10.23 6.06
C VAL A 50 -0.80 8.88 6.45
N PRO A 51 -1.64 8.22 5.63
CA PRO A 51 -2.16 6.90 5.98
C PRO A 51 -1.07 5.84 6.17
N GLY A 52 0.00 5.91 5.36
CA GLY A 52 1.19 5.08 5.50
C GLY A 52 1.90 5.29 6.84
N PHE A 53 2.12 6.55 7.22
CA PHE A 53 2.73 6.88 8.50
C PHE A 53 1.88 6.43 9.70
N VAL A 54 0.56 6.64 9.63
CA VAL A 54 -0.38 6.21 10.68
C VAL A 54 -0.35 4.70 10.85
N ILE A 55 -0.39 3.93 9.75
CA ILE A 55 -0.43 2.47 9.86
C ILE A 55 0.91 1.88 10.31
N LEU A 56 2.04 2.48 9.91
CA LEU A 56 3.36 2.09 10.40
C LEU A 56 3.50 2.36 11.90
N THR A 57 3.10 3.56 12.33
CA THR A 57 3.07 3.90 13.76
C THR A 57 2.19 2.91 14.52
N HIS A 58 1.01 2.60 14.00
CA HIS A 58 0.08 1.65 14.61
C HIS A 58 0.66 0.22 14.68
N LEU A 59 1.36 -0.24 13.64
CA LEU A 59 2.03 -1.56 13.62
C LEU A 59 3.17 -1.64 14.66
N VAL A 60 3.87 -0.53 14.90
CA VAL A 60 4.96 -0.45 15.88
C VAL A 60 4.41 -0.39 17.30
N THR A 61 3.40 0.46 17.55
CA THR A 61 2.82 0.68 18.89
C THR A 61 1.94 -0.47 19.34
N THR A 62 1.20 -1.10 18.43
CA THR A 62 0.41 -2.29 18.75
C THR A 62 1.27 -3.55 18.70
N ARG A 63 0.96 -4.53 19.54
CA ARG A 63 1.53 -5.89 19.47
C ARG A 63 0.91 -6.72 18.33
N ALA A 64 0.45 -6.08 17.26
CA ALA A 64 -0.18 -6.78 16.15
C ALA A 64 0.83 -7.68 15.42
N VAL A 65 0.36 -8.87 15.03
CA VAL A 65 1.10 -9.85 14.24
C VAL A 65 0.27 -10.14 12.99
N LEU A 66 0.91 -10.17 11.82
CA LEU A 66 0.25 -10.51 10.56
C LEU A 66 0.13 -12.03 10.44
N ILE A 67 -1.02 -12.52 9.98
CA ILE A 67 -1.30 -13.96 9.85
C ILE A 67 -1.10 -14.38 8.39
N PRO A 68 -0.11 -15.22 8.05
CA PRO A 68 0.19 -15.62 6.67
C PRO A 68 -1.03 -16.06 5.83
N GLY A 69 -2.00 -16.75 6.47
CA GLY A 69 -3.24 -17.19 5.83
C GLY A 69 -4.15 -16.07 5.32
N HIS A 70 -4.02 -14.84 5.81
CA HIS A 70 -4.80 -13.70 5.32
C HIS A 70 -4.31 -13.13 3.98
N SER A 71 -3.21 -13.66 3.43
CA SER A 71 -2.73 -13.32 2.08
C SER A 71 -3.77 -13.62 0.99
N LEU A 72 -4.66 -14.59 1.19
CA LEU A 72 -5.78 -14.85 0.27
C LEU A 72 -6.76 -13.66 0.20
N TYR A 73 -7.11 -13.07 1.34
CA TYR A 73 -7.99 -11.91 1.38
C TYR A 73 -7.35 -10.69 0.72
N LEU A 74 -6.04 -10.54 0.86
CA LEU A 74 -5.28 -9.52 0.15
C LEU A 74 -5.35 -9.71 -1.37
N MET A 75 -5.21 -10.95 -1.87
CA MET A 75 -5.35 -11.23 -3.31
C MET A 75 -6.76 -10.89 -3.82
N LEU A 76 -7.80 -11.30 -3.08
CA LEU A 76 -9.19 -10.97 -3.43
C LEU A 76 -9.41 -9.44 -3.45
N PHE A 77 -8.91 -8.74 -2.44
CA PHE A 77 -8.94 -7.28 -2.38
C PHE A 77 -8.20 -6.64 -3.56
N GLY A 78 -7.01 -7.13 -3.89
CA GLY A 78 -6.21 -6.66 -5.01
C GLY A 78 -6.94 -6.84 -6.35
N MET A 79 -7.55 -8.00 -6.59
CA MET A 79 -8.36 -8.23 -7.80
C MET A 79 -9.55 -7.28 -7.90
N GLY A 80 -10.28 -7.06 -6.80
CA GLY A 80 -11.36 -6.07 -6.75
C GLY A 80 -10.87 -4.65 -7.05
N TYR A 81 -9.73 -4.27 -6.48
CA TYR A 81 -9.09 -2.98 -6.74
C TYR A 81 -8.71 -2.81 -8.22
N LEU A 82 -8.15 -3.85 -8.84
CA LEU A 82 -7.82 -3.84 -10.27
C LEU A 82 -9.07 -3.70 -11.14
N ALA A 83 -10.15 -4.42 -10.82
CA ALA A 83 -11.41 -4.31 -11.53
C ALA A 83 -11.99 -2.88 -11.46
N ILE A 84 -11.98 -2.25 -10.28
CA ILE A 84 -12.42 -0.86 -10.10
C ILE A 84 -11.55 0.10 -10.91
N ASN A 85 -10.23 -0.09 -10.92
CA ASN A 85 -9.32 0.76 -11.69
C ASN A 85 -9.50 0.61 -13.21
N TYR A 86 -9.77 -0.60 -13.68
CA TYR A 86 -10.12 -0.86 -15.08
C TYR A 86 -11.42 -0.13 -15.44
N MET A 87 -12.49 -0.34 -14.68
CA MET A 87 -13.78 0.34 -14.89
C MET A 87 -13.63 1.87 -14.86
N GLY A 88 -12.85 2.40 -13.91
CA GLY A 88 -12.57 3.83 -13.81
C GLY A 88 -11.80 4.37 -15.00
N THR A 89 -10.85 3.61 -15.55
CA THR A 89 -10.10 3.98 -16.77
C THR A 89 -11.02 4.03 -17.98
N VAL A 90 -11.85 3.00 -18.17
CA VAL A 90 -12.83 2.95 -19.28
C VAL A 90 -13.82 4.11 -19.17
N TYR A 91 -14.36 4.36 -17.99
CA TYR A 91 -15.33 5.43 -17.76
C TYR A 91 -14.75 6.83 -18.01
N ARG A 92 -13.49 7.08 -17.61
CA ARG A 92 -12.84 8.40 -17.78
C ARG A 92 -12.21 8.61 -19.16
N GLY A 93 -12.11 7.55 -19.97
CA GLY A 93 -11.37 7.55 -21.24
C GLY A 93 -9.86 7.79 -21.08
N ASN A 94 -9.33 7.75 -19.86
CA ASN A 94 -7.93 8.01 -19.56
C ASN A 94 -7.46 7.11 -18.40
N PRO A 95 -6.22 6.59 -18.44
CA PRO A 95 -5.73 5.68 -17.43
C PRO A 95 -5.53 6.37 -16.08
N VAL A 96 -5.92 5.67 -15.01
CA VAL A 96 -5.68 6.13 -13.63
C VAL A 96 -4.18 6.19 -13.34
N TYR A 97 -3.42 5.22 -13.87
CA TYR A 97 -1.98 5.15 -13.74
C TYR A 97 -1.31 5.24 -15.11
N PRO A 98 -0.29 6.10 -15.28
CA PRO A 98 0.34 6.29 -16.58
C PRO A 98 1.06 5.03 -17.10
N PHE A 99 1.41 4.11 -16.21
CA PHE A 99 2.05 2.83 -16.54
C PHE A 99 1.06 1.67 -16.74
N LEU A 100 -0.24 1.90 -16.56
CA LEU A 100 -1.29 0.89 -16.66
C LEU A 100 -2.42 1.41 -17.54
N THR A 101 -2.22 1.33 -18.87
CA THR A 101 -3.16 1.87 -19.87
C THR A 101 -4.40 1.03 -20.06
N TRP A 102 -4.37 -0.25 -19.66
CA TRP A 102 -5.45 -1.24 -19.83
C TRP A 102 -5.83 -1.56 -21.28
N THR A 103 -5.00 -1.15 -22.24
CA THR A 103 -5.25 -1.34 -23.68
C THR A 103 -4.54 -2.57 -24.27
N ASP A 104 -3.57 -3.12 -23.55
CA ASP A 104 -2.68 -4.17 -24.03
C ASP A 104 -2.47 -5.30 -22.99
N SER A 105 -1.88 -6.41 -23.45
CA SER A 105 -1.51 -7.53 -22.58
C SER A 105 -0.42 -7.16 -21.56
N ARG A 106 0.35 -6.09 -21.81
CA ARG A 106 1.32 -5.55 -20.86
C ARG A 106 0.67 -5.19 -19.53
N SER A 107 -0.54 -4.63 -19.57
CA SER A 107 -1.29 -4.29 -18.37
C SER A 107 -1.56 -5.52 -17.49
N ALA A 108 -1.83 -6.69 -18.09
CA ALA A 108 -2.00 -7.93 -17.34
C ALA A 108 -0.71 -8.39 -16.65
N TYR A 109 0.44 -8.29 -17.34
CA TYR A 109 1.75 -8.63 -16.74
C TYR A 109 2.13 -7.68 -15.60
N VAL A 110 1.83 -6.39 -15.72
CA VAL A 110 2.04 -5.42 -14.64
C VAL A 110 1.17 -5.76 -13.43
N CYS A 111 -0.12 -6.06 -13.64
CA CYS A 111 -1.04 -6.47 -12.58
C CYS A 111 -0.57 -7.75 -11.87
N LEU A 112 -0.11 -8.76 -12.63
CA LEU A 112 0.43 -9.99 -12.09
C LEU A 112 1.70 -9.72 -11.25
N GLY A 113 2.61 -8.90 -11.76
CA GLY A 113 3.83 -8.50 -11.05
C GLY A 113 3.53 -7.76 -9.75
N LEU A 114 2.57 -6.83 -9.76
CA LEU A 114 2.12 -6.14 -8.55
C LEU A 114 1.48 -7.09 -7.54
N GLY A 115 0.66 -8.03 -8.01
CA GLY A 115 0.03 -9.05 -7.16
C GLY A 115 1.04 -10.00 -6.51
N LEU A 116 2.00 -10.52 -7.28
CA LEU A 116 3.07 -11.37 -6.77
C LEU A 116 3.99 -10.60 -5.82
N GLY A 117 4.36 -9.37 -6.17
CA GLY A 117 5.17 -8.50 -5.31
C GLY A 117 4.48 -8.21 -3.98
N ALA A 118 3.17 -7.91 -4.01
CA ALA A 118 2.36 -7.72 -2.82
C ALA A 118 2.31 -8.99 -1.95
N PHE A 119 2.13 -10.16 -2.57
CA PHE A 119 2.09 -11.44 -1.86
C PHE A 119 3.42 -11.75 -1.16
N VAL A 120 4.55 -11.58 -1.87
CA VAL A 120 5.90 -11.79 -1.31
C VAL A 120 6.16 -10.79 -0.18
N LEU A 121 5.82 -9.52 -0.38
CA LEU A 121 5.98 -8.48 0.62
C LEU A 121 5.15 -8.76 1.87
N TYR A 122 3.91 -9.24 1.72
CA TYR A 122 3.07 -9.65 2.85
C TYR A 122 3.77 -10.69 3.72
N HIS A 123 4.26 -11.77 3.11
CA HIS A 123 4.92 -12.86 3.83
C HIS A 123 6.22 -12.41 4.49
N PHE A 124 6.97 -11.52 3.84
CA PHE A 124 8.18 -10.95 4.41
C PHE A 124 7.88 -10.12 5.66
N ILE A 125 6.89 -9.23 5.62
CA ILE A 125 6.50 -8.43 6.79
C ILE A 125 5.90 -9.33 7.88
N ALA A 126 5.11 -10.34 7.52
CA ALA A 126 4.58 -11.32 8.47
C ALA A 126 5.70 -12.09 9.19
N MET A 127 6.74 -12.51 8.47
CA MET A 127 7.91 -13.15 9.05
C MET A 127 8.67 -12.21 10.01
N ILE A 128 8.94 -10.96 9.60
CA ILE A 128 9.63 -9.98 10.45
C ILE A 128 8.84 -9.71 11.72
N THR A 129 7.53 -9.46 11.60
CA THR A 129 6.66 -9.19 12.75
C THR A 129 6.59 -10.39 13.68
N ALA A 130 6.50 -11.62 13.15
CA ALA A 130 6.55 -12.83 13.97
C ALA A 130 7.89 -12.97 14.73
N ILE A 131 9.03 -12.71 14.08
CA ILE A 131 10.35 -12.77 14.74
C ILE A 131 10.47 -11.70 15.83
N ALA A 132 10.11 -10.46 15.51
CA ALA A 132 10.17 -9.33 16.45
C ALA A 132 9.26 -9.53 17.67
N ARG A 133 8.13 -10.23 17.49
CA ARG A 133 7.09 -10.44 18.51
C ARG A 133 7.09 -11.86 19.11
N LYS A 134 8.08 -12.71 18.84
CA LYS A 134 8.28 -13.96 19.62
C LYS A 134 8.85 -13.70 21.02
N LYS A 135 9.54 -12.57 21.24
CA LYS A 135 10.11 -12.19 22.55
C LYS A 135 9.08 -11.84 23.66
N PRO A 136 7.92 -11.20 23.38
CA PRO A 136 6.93 -10.86 24.42
C PRO A 136 6.06 -12.02 24.92
N LEU A 137 5.76 -13.03 24.09
CA LEU A 137 4.86 -14.13 24.47
C LEU A 137 5.45 -14.99 25.61
N GLU A 138 6.76 -15.14 25.68
CA GLU A 138 7.42 -15.83 26.80
C GLU A 138 7.39 -15.02 28.10
N GLN A 139 7.41 -13.69 28.02
CA GLN A 139 7.35 -12.81 29.19
C GLN A 139 5.93 -12.79 29.80
N ASP A 140 4.90 -12.68 28.96
CA ASP A 140 3.51 -12.72 29.43
C ASP A 140 3.20 -14.10 30.05
N ARG A 141 3.68 -15.20 29.44
CA ARG A 141 3.49 -16.57 29.97
C ARG A 141 4.15 -16.77 31.33
N LYS A 142 5.33 -16.20 31.57
CA LYS A 142 6.00 -16.23 32.88
C LYS A 142 5.29 -15.36 33.92
N GLY A 143 4.67 -14.25 33.51
CA GLY A 143 3.85 -13.41 34.38
C GLY A 143 2.61 -14.13 34.91
N TYR A 144 1.95 -14.94 34.09
CA TYR A 144 0.79 -15.75 34.52
C TYR A 144 1.17 -16.88 35.48
N GLN A 145 2.36 -17.47 35.33
CA GLN A 145 2.84 -18.53 36.24
C GLN A 145 3.28 -18.02 37.62
N LEU A 146 3.44 -16.71 37.81
CA LEU A 146 3.80 -16.10 39.10
C LEU A 146 2.57 -15.67 39.92
N LEU A 147 1.37 -15.89 39.39
CA LEU A 147 0.10 -15.58 40.06
C LEU A 147 -0.64 -16.84 40.55
N GLU A 148 -0.01 -18.02 40.43
CA GLU A 148 -0.44 -19.31 40.99
C GLU A 148 0.44 -19.68 42.19
#